data_AF-A0A2W2DE06-F1
#
_entry.id   AF-A0A2W2DE06-F1
#
_cell.length_a   1.000
_cell.length_b   1.000
_cell.length_c   1.000
_cell.angle_alpha   90.00
_cell.angle_beta   90.00
_cell.angle_gamma   90.00
#
_symmetry.space_group_name_H-M   'P 1'
#
loop_
_entity.id
_entity.type
_entity.pdbx_description
1 polymer ?
#
loop_
_entity_poly.entity_id
_entity_poly.type
_entity_poly.pdbx_seq_one_letter_code
_entity_poly.pdbx_strand_id
1 'polypeptide(L)'
;MDGPWRQINVAFPDWQTAERTAVAHVAPLLTAAEDEQLVNAWFFIRKAPCWRIRYLPRHDTDRAHAHLRHRLDDLARARLIDAVTDVVYEPETHAFGGADGMACAHRLFHHDSRHLLAHLADPGRGGAHRRELSILLCTTMLRAAGLDWYEQADVWAQVADHRDAPPPDRRDVLQASMRRQLARWRDGTATKVVSQISPRNRRRARSA
;
A
#
# COMPACT_ATOMS: atom_id res chain seq x y z
N MET A 1 -2.49 1.64 25.48
CA MET A 1 -3.40 0.98 24.53
C MET A 1 -3.48 1.90 23.33
N ASP A 2 -3.29 1.35 22.14
CA ASP A 2 -3.38 2.15 20.90
C ASP A 2 -4.80 2.73 20.77
N GLY A 3 -4.91 3.93 20.19
CA GLY A 3 -6.22 4.56 19.95
C GLY A 3 -7.01 3.82 18.86
N PRO A 4 -8.32 4.10 18.66
CA PRO A 4 -9.04 3.58 17.52
C PRO A 4 -8.47 4.14 16.21
N TRP A 5 -8.61 3.41 15.11
CA TRP A 5 -8.30 3.94 13.79
C TRP A 5 -9.10 5.20 13.48
N ARG A 6 -8.45 6.19 12.87
CA ARG A 6 -9.02 7.47 12.44
C ARG A 6 -8.90 7.62 10.93
N GLN A 7 -9.71 8.50 10.34
CA GLN A 7 -9.60 8.85 8.92
C GLN A 7 -9.69 10.35 8.68
N ILE A 8 -8.84 10.81 7.77
CA ILE A 8 -8.89 12.14 7.17
C ILE A 8 -8.94 11.98 5.65
N ASN A 9 -9.85 12.70 5.01
CA ASN A 9 -9.91 12.79 3.56
C ASN A 9 -9.14 14.01 3.08
N VAL A 10 -8.36 13.82 2.02
CA VAL A 10 -7.59 14.86 1.34
C VAL A 10 -8.11 14.98 -0.10
N ALA A 11 -8.68 16.13 -0.44
CA ALA A 11 -9.12 16.45 -1.80
C ALA A 11 -8.00 17.18 -2.55
N PHE A 12 -7.86 16.90 -3.84
CA PHE A 12 -6.82 17.49 -4.68
C PHE A 12 -7.43 18.36 -5.79
N PRO A 13 -6.77 19.47 -6.18
CA PRO A 13 -7.23 20.35 -7.26
C PRO A 13 -7.43 19.64 -8.60
N ASP A 14 -6.56 18.67 -8.88
CA ASP A 14 -6.58 17.88 -10.10
C ASP A 14 -6.25 16.42 -9.77
N TRP A 15 -7.16 15.52 -10.16
CA TRP A 15 -7.01 14.10 -9.86
C TRP A 15 -5.85 13.46 -10.64
N GLN A 16 -5.54 14.00 -11.82
CA GLN A 16 -4.48 13.51 -12.70
C GLN A 16 -3.10 13.75 -12.09
N THR A 17 -2.94 14.84 -11.34
CA THR A 17 -1.69 15.19 -10.64
C THR A 17 -1.69 14.83 -9.14
N ALA A 18 -2.83 14.42 -8.58
CA ALA A 18 -2.99 14.05 -7.17
C ALA A 18 -1.93 13.05 -6.67
N GLU A 19 -1.58 12.04 -7.47
CA GLU A 19 -0.52 11.09 -7.08
C GLU A 19 0.83 11.76 -6.89
N ARG A 20 1.21 12.65 -7.81
CA ARG A 20 2.50 13.35 -7.72
C ARG A 20 2.54 14.24 -6.48
N THR A 21 1.47 15.00 -6.25
CA THR A 21 1.34 15.85 -5.06
C THR A 21 1.40 15.02 -3.78
N ALA A 22 0.66 13.91 -3.73
CA ALA A 22 0.63 13.06 -2.56
C ALA A 22 1.97 12.39 -2.28
N VAL A 23 2.67 11.90 -3.31
CA VAL A 23 4.02 11.34 -3.16
C VAL A 23 5.02 12.39 -2.69
N ALA A 24 4.97 13.62 -3.23
CA ALA A 24 5.90 14.68 -2.90
C ALA A 24 5.64 15.32 -1.52
N HIS A 25 4.38 15.41 -1.10
CA HIS A 25 3.99 16.24 0.05
C HIS A 25 3.23 15.49 1.15
N VAL A 26 2.35 14.55 0.80
CA VAL A 26 1.54 13.82 1.81
C VAL A 26 2.32 12.64 2.38
N ALA A 27 3.00 11.85 1.54
CA ALA A 27 3.75 10.68 1.97
C ALA A 27 4.83 11.01 3.01
N PRO A 28 5.66 12.07 2.84
CA PRO A 28 6.66 12.42 3.85
C PRO A 28 6.04 12.79 5.21
N LEU A 29 4.84 13.39 5.24
CA LEU A 29 4.16 13.72 6.49
C LEU A 29 3.72 12.47 7.24
N LEU A 30 3.17 11.48 6.53
CA LEU A 30 2.74 10.21 7.13
C LEU A 30 3.93 9.40 7.63
N THR A 31 5.01 9.33 6.84
CA THR A 31 6.26 8.71 7.26
C THR A 31 6.87 9.40 8.47
N ALA A 32 6.93 10.74 8.49
CA ALA A 32 7.44 11.48 9.64
C ALA A 32 6.60 11.25 10.90
N ALA A 33 5.26 11.25 10.80
CA ALA A 33 4.38 10.97 11.93
C ALA A 33 4.57 9.56 12.53
N GLU A 34 4.88 8.57 11.68
CA GLU A 34 5.24 7.21 12.10
C GLU A 34 6.63 7.17 12.77
N ASP A 35 7.63 7.81 12.14
CA ASP A 35 9.01 7.86 12.64
C ASP A 35 9.09 8.62 13.99
N GLU A 36 8.27 9.67 14.16
CA GLU A 36 8.08 10.43 15.41
C GLU A 36 7.19 9.69 16.43
N GLN A 37 6.71 8.49 16.11
CA GLN A 37 5.89 7.65 16.98
C GLN A 37 4.55 8.30 17.40
N LEU A 38 4.02 9.22 16.58
CA LEU A 38 2.67 9.78 16.76
C LEU A 38 1.60 8.77 16.34
N VAL A 39 1.87 8.02 15.27
CA VAL A 39 1.03 6.93 14.76
C VAL A 39 1.81 5.62 14.72
N ASN A 40 1.13 4.50 14.96
CA ASN A 40 1.71 3.17 14.83
C ASN A 40 1.62 2.62 13.40
N ALA A 41 0.59 3.04 12.67
CA ALA A 41 0.33 2.57 11.32
C ALA A 41 -0.52 3.61 10.58
N TRP A 42 -0.43 3.58 9.26
CA TRP A 42 -1.26 4.37 8.36
C TRP A 42 -1.35 3.69 7.00
N PHE A 43 -2.45 3.91 6.30
CA PHE A 43 -2.63 3.50 4.92
C PHE A 43 -3.54 4.48 4.19
N PHE A 44 -3.56 4.43 2.86
CA PHE A 44 -4.44 5.28 2.07
C PHE A 44 -5.25 4.48 1.05
N ILE A 45 -6.43 5.01 0.70
CA ILE A 45 -7.22 4.53 -0.43
C ILE A 45 -7.50 5.72 -1.35
N ARG A 46 -7.36 5.51 -2.65
CA ARG A 46 -7.68 6.51 -3.68
C ARG A 46 -9.12 6.32 -4.12
N LYS A 47 -10.00 7.26 -3.79
CA LYS A 47 -11.40 7.29 -4.23
C LYS A 47 -11.73 8.71 -4.69
N ALA A 48 -11.64 8.93 -6.00
CA ALA A 48 -11.82 10.25 -6.61
C ALA A 48 -13.10 10.93 -6.07
N PRO A 49 -13.02 12.23 -5.70
CA PRO A 49 -11.87 13.14 -5.87
C PRO A 49 -10.85 13.14 -4.73
N CYS A 50 -10.94 12.22 -3.75
CA CYS A 50 -10.13 12.28 -2.53
C CYS A 50 -9.19 11.08 -2.36
N TRP A 51 -8.13 11.30 -1.59
CA TRP A 51 -7.45 10.21 -0.88
C TRP A 51 -8.05 10.09 0.52
N ARG A 52 -8.40 8.88 0.93
CA ARG A 52 -8.82 8.57 2.29
C ARG A 52 -7.61 8.05 3.04
N ILE A 53 -7.07 8.84 3.94
CA ILE A 53 -5.93 8.48 4.78
C ILE A 53 -6.49 7.93 6.08
N ARG A 54 -6.15 6.68 6.40
CA ARG A 54 -6.51 6.02 7.64
C ARG A 54 -5.26 5.82 8.47
N TYR A 55 -5.31 6.14 9.76
CA TYR A 55 -4.15 6.05 10.63
C TYR A 55 -4.53 5.58 12.04
N LEU A 56 -3.59 4.93 12.70
CA LEU A 56 -3.71 4.38 14.05
C LEU A 56 -2.85 5.22 15.01
N PRO A 57 -3.44 6.10 15.84
CA PRO A 57 -2.70 6.85 16.83
C PRO A 57 -2.03 5.92 17.85
N ARG A 58 -0.81 6.27 18.26
CA ARG A 58 -0.05 5.42 19.19
C ARG A 58 -0.48 5.58 20.64
N HIS A 59 -0.48 6.81 21.16
CA HIS A 59 -0.77 7.09 22.57
C HIS A 59 -1.86 8.15 22.73
N ASP A 60 -1.67 9.31 22.09
CA ASP A 60 -2.55 10.46 22.21
C ASP A 60 -3.26 10.68 20.87
N THR A 61 -4.53 10.27 20.83
CA THR A 61 -5.37 10.33 19.63
C THR A 61 -5.57 11.75 19.14
N ASP A 62 -5.81 12.68 20.05
CA ASP A 62 -6.13 14.06 19.71
C ASP A 62 -4.87 14.81 19.29
N ARG A 63 -3.73 14.57 19.95
CA ARG A 63 -2.44 15.12 19.53
C ARG A 63 -2.01 14.60 18.16
N ALA A 64 -2.12 13.30 17.89
CA ALA A 64 -1.77 12.73 16.59
C ALA A 64 -2.68 13.29 15.48
N HIS A 65 -3.98 13.41 15.76
CA HIS A 65 -4.95 14.01 14.85
C HIS A 65 -4.64 15.48 14.59
N ALA A 66 -4.45 16.29 15.64
CA ALA A 66 -4.14 17.71 15.52
C ALA A 66 -2.84 17.95 14.74
N HIS A 67 -1.81 17.12 14.96
CA HIS A 67 -0.56 17.19 14.20
C HIS A 67 -0.80 16.94 12.71
N LEU A 68 -1.42 15.81 12.34
CA LEU A 68 -1.68 15.49 10.94
C LEU A 68 -2.58 16.53 10.29
N ARG A 69 -3.61 16.98 11.00
CA ARG A 69 -4.54 18.00 10.54
C ARG A 69 -3.82 19.31 10.23
N HIS A 70 -3.00 19.79 11.17
CA HIS A 70 -2.22 21.01 11.01
C HIS A 70 -1.31 20.95 9.77
N ARG A 71 -0.56 19.85 9.62
CA ARG A 71 0.35 19.67 8.48
C ARG A 71 -0.39 19.59 7.14
N LEU A 72 -1.57 18.98 7.10
CA LEU A 72 -2.41 18.96 5.90
C LEU A 72 -3.02 20.35 5.63
N ASP A 73 -3.45 21.07 6.65
CA ASP A 73 -3.93 22.44 6.50
C ASP A 73 -2.82 23.38 5.99
N ASP A 74 -1.55 23.15 6.32
CA ASP A 74 -0.41 23.86 5.70
C ASP A 74 -0.36 23.63 4.18
N LEU A 75 -0.55 22.39 3.74
CA LEU A 75 -0.60 22.05 2.30
C LEU A 75 -1.81 22.71 1.61
N ALA A 76 -2.95 22.80 2.31
CA ALA A 76 -4.13 23.48 1.81
C ALA A 76 -3.89 24.99 1.65
N ARG A 77 -3.25 25.64 2.64
CA ARG A 77 -2.86 27.05 2.55
C ARG A 77 -1.85 27.31 1.44
N ALA A 78 -0.95 26.36 1.19
CA ALA A 78 -0.03 26.39 0.05
C ALA A 78 -0.69 26.05 -1.31
N ARG A 79 -2.00 25.77 -1.33
CA ARG A 79 -2.78 25.37 -2.52
C ARG A 79 -2.25 24.11 -3.22
N LEU A 80 -1.60 23.23 -2.48
CA LEU A 80 -1.16 21.92 -2.97
C LEU A 80 -2.30 20.90 -2.91
N ILE A 81 -3.24 21.08 -1.97
CA ILE A 81 -4.48 20.32 -1.82
C ILE A 81 -5.65 21.29 -1.69
N ASP A 82 -6.87 20.84 -2.00
CA ASP A 82 -8.07 21.69 -1.96
C ASP A 82 -8.72 21.71 -0.57
N ALA A 83 -8.84 20.53 0.04
CA ALA A 83 -9.59 20.39 1.28
C ALA A 83 -9.11 19.22 2.12
N VAL A 84 -9.31 19.36 3.43
CA VAL A 84 -9.04 18.36 4.45
C VAL A 84 -10.33 18.17 5.25
N THR A 85 -10.84 16.95 5.33
CA THR A 85 -12.12 16.65 5.98
C THR A 85 -12.00 15.44 6.89
N ASP A 86 -12.48 15.57 8.12
CA ASP A 86 -12.48 14.49 9.10
C ASP A 86 -13.68 13.58 8.86
N VAL A 87 -13.45 12.27 8.92
CA VAL A 87 -14.48 11.26 8.66
C VAL A 87 -14.32 10.11 9.64
N VAL A 88 -15.44 9.58 10.12
CA VAL A 88 -15.44 8.37 10.95
C VAL A 88 -15.06 7.17 10.08
N TYR A 89 -14.08 6.40 10.54
CA TYR A 89 -13.69 5.17 9.87
C TYR A 89 -14.32 3.96 10.56
N GLU A 90 -15.12 3.24 9.79
CA GLU A 90 -15.65 1.93 10.17
C GLU A 90 -14.88 0.84 9.41
N PRO A 91 -14.13 -0.02 10.11
CA PRO A 91 -13.48 -1.16 9.48
C PRO A 91 -14.51 -2.15 8.93
N GLU A 92 -14.26 -2.68 7.73
CA GLU A 92 -15.11 -3.69 7.08
C GLU A 92 -14.85 -5.09 7.68
N THR A 93 -14.90 -5.20 9.00
CA THR A 93 -14.45 -6.35 9.78
C THR A 93 -15.03 -7.67 9.28
N HIS A 94 -16.32 -7.70 8.90
CA HIS A 94 -16.97 -8.90 8.37
C HIS A 94 -16.41 -9.31 7.01
N ALA A 95 -16.15 -8.36 6.11
CA ALA A 95 -15.60 -8.63 4.78
C ALA A 95 -14.17 -9.19 4.86
N PHE A 96 -13.42 -8.85 5.91
CA PHE A 96 -12.07 -9.35 6.15
C PHE A 96 -12.01 -10.60 7.05
N GLY A 97 -13.15 -11.24 7.37
CA GLY A 97 -13.15 -12.49 8.14
C GLY A 97 -13.04 -12.33 9.66
N GLY A 98 -13.52 -11.21 10.20
CA GLY A 98 -13.53 -10.95 11.64
C GLY A 98 -12.37 -10.06 12.12
N ALA A 99 -12.24 -9.92 13.44
CA ALA A 99 -11.28 -9.00 14.05
C ALA A 99 -9.82 -9.33 13.68
N ASP A 100 -9.46 -10.63 13.70
CA ASP A 100 -8.10 -11.07 13.37
C ASP A 100 -7.76 -10.83 11.89
N GLY A 101 -8.71 -11.12 11.00
CA GLY A 101 -8.55 -10.87 9.58
C GLY A 101 -8.46 -9.38 9.25
N MET A 102 -9.26 -8.54 9.93
CA MET A 102 -9.13 -7.08 9.83
C MET A 102 -7.77 -6.59 10.33
N ALA A 103 -7.26 -7.12 11.44
CA ALA A 103 -5.93 -6.77 11.94
C ALA A 103 -4.82 -7.20 10.96
N CYS A 104 -4.94 -8.37 10.33
CA CYS A 104 -4.06 -8.79 9.24
C CYS A 104 -4.13 -7.82 8.05
N ALA A 105 -5.33 -7.45 7.61
CA ALA A 105 -5.56 -6.53 6.51
C ALA A 105 -4.96 -5.15 6.79
N HIS A 106 -5.15 -4.60 8.00
CA HIS A 106 -4.54 -3.33 8.39
C HIS A 106 -3.01 -3.34 8.34
N ARG A 107 -2.37 -4.41 8.83
CA ARG A 107 -0.91 -4.56 8.72
C ARG A 107 -0.47 -4.60 7.26
N LEU A 108 -1.17 -5.38 6.43
CA LEU A 108 -0.87 -5.46 5.00
C LEU A 108 -1.04 -4.09 4.31
N PHE A 109 -2.15 -3.39 4.54
CA PHE A 109 -2.42 -2.09 3.93
C PHE A 109 -1.40 -1.04 4.34
N HIS A 110 -0.93 -1.08 5.59
CA HIS A 110 0.11 -0.19 6.06
C HIS A 110 1.43 -0.43 5.33
N HIS A 111 1.91 -1.68 5.30
CA HIS A 111 3.14 -2.01 4.60
C HIS A 111 3.04 -1.73 3.09
N ASP A 112 1.93 -2.12 2.45
CA ASP A 112 1.69 -1.84 1.03
C ASP A 112 1.71 -0.34 0.74
N SER A 113 1.03 0.48 1.54
CA SER A 113 1.00 1.94 1.38
C SER A 113 2.40 2.56 1.52
N ARG A 114 3.16 2.15 2.55
CA ARG A 114 4.51 2.65 2.80
C ARG A 114 5.47 2.27 1.67
N HIS A 115 5.45 1.02 1.23
CA HIS A 115 6.31 0.54 0.14
C HIS A 115 5.92 1.12 -1.21
N LEU A 116 4.61 1.26 -1.49
CA LEU A 116 4.13 1.86 -2.73
C LEU A 116 4.56 3.32 -2.84
N LEU A 117 4.37 4.12 -1.79
CA LEU A 117 4.77 5.54 -1.82
C LEU A 117 6.28 5.70 -1.91
N ALA A 118 7.06 4.86 -1.23
CA ALA A 118 8.52 4.85 -1.37
C ALA A 118 8.96 4.48 -2.80
N HIS A 119 8.34 3.46 -3.41
CA HIS A 119 8.60 3.07 -4.80
C HIS A 119 8.26 4.19 -5.79
N LEU A 120 7.17 4.91 -5.56
CA LEU A 120 6.76 6.04 -6.41
C LEU A 120 7.67 7.26 -6.24
N ALA A 121 8.27 7.45 -5.05
CA ALA A 121 9.18 8.54 -4.76
C ALA A 121 10.60 8.33 -5.31
N ASP A 122 11.00 7.10 -5.66
CA ASP A 122 12.33 6.78 -6.17
C ASP A 122 12.58 7.48 -7.54
N PRO A 123 13.56 8.40 -7.66
CA PRO A 123 13.80 9.12 -8.91
C PRO A 123 14.28 8.22 -10.07
N GLY A 124 14.89 7.07 -9.79
CA GLY A 124 15.43 6.16 -10.80
C GLY A 124 14.49 5.01 -11.17
N ARG A 125 13.49 4.74 -10.33
CA ARG A 125 12.54 3.60 -10.51
C ARG A 125 11.06 4.00 -10.39
N GLY A 126 10.79 5.28 -10.14
CA GLY A 126 9.49 5.85 -9.85
C GLY A 126 8.44 5.42 -10.86
N GLY A 127 7.49 4.60 -10.42
CA GLY A 127 6.40 4.13 -11.26
C GLY A 127 6.81 3.21 -12.42
N ALA A 128 8.04 2.70 -12.45
CA ALA A 128 8.43 1.66 -13.40
C ALA A 128 7.70 0.35 -13.10
N HIS A 129 7.33 -0.39 -14.15
CA HIS A 129 6.79 -1.75 -14.10
C HIS A 129 5.55 -1.94 -13.21
N ARG A 130 4.69 -0.91 -13.08
CA ARG A 130 3.53 -0.94 -12.19
C ARG A 130 2.62 -2.13 -12.46
N ARG A 131 2.35 -2.43 -13.74
CA ARG A 131 1.45 -3.53 -14.14
C ARG A 131 2.04 -4.88 -13.72
N GLU A 132 3.31 -5.08 -14.00
CA GLU A 132 4.03 -6.31 -13.68
C GLU A 132 4.16 -6.50 -12.16
N LEU A 133 4.49 -5.42 -11.43
CA LEU A 133 4.55 -5.43 -9.98
C LEU A 133 3.19 -5.76 -9.36
N SER A 134 2.08 -5.19 -9.84
CA SER A 134 0.76 -5.54 -9.34
C SER A 134 0.46 -7.04 -9.47
N ILE A 135 0.77 -7.66 -10.62
CA ILE A 135 0.55 -9.09 -10.83
C ILE A 135 1.45 -9.92 -9.91
N LEU A 136 2.72 -9.54 -9.77
CA LEU A 136 3.68 -10.22 -8.90
C LEU A 136 3.28 -10.13 -7.42
N LEU A 137 2.83 -8.97 -6.96
CA LEU A 137 2.39 -8.74 -5.58
C LEU A 137 1.12 -9.53 -5.27
N CYS A 138 0.10 -9.48 -6.13
CA CYS A 138 -1.10 -10.31 -5.98
C CYS A 138 -0.76 -11.80 -5.95
N THR A 139 0.08 -12.28 -6.89
CA THR A 139 0.52 -13.69 -6.90
C THR A 139 1.26 -14.07 -5.62
N THR A 140 2.10 -13.18 -5.11
CA THR A 140 2.84 -13.40 -3.85
C THR A 140 1.90 -13.45 -2.65
N MET A 141 0.88 -12.59 -2.63
CA MET A 141 -0.15 -12.57 -1.60
C MET A 141 -0.96 -13.87 -1.57
N LEU A 142 -1.40 -14.38 -2.74
CA LEU A 142 -2.12 -15.66 -2.81
C LEU A 142 -1.28 -16.82 -2.28
N ARG A 143 0.02 -16.87 -2.63
CA ARG A 143 0.95 -17.88 -2.10
C ARG A 143 1.16 -17.74 -0.60
N ALA A 144 1.29 -16.52 -0.10
CA ALA A 144 1.44 -16.26 1.33
C ALA A 144 0.18 -16.63 2.12
N ALA A 145 -1.00 -16.58 1.50
CA ALA A 145 -2.25 -17.07 2.05
C ALA A 145 -2.40 -18.60 1.99
N GLY A 146 -1.39 -19.32 1.45
CA GLY A 146 -1.37 -20.79 1.44
C GLY A 146 -2.09 -21.43 0.26
N LEU A 147 -2.54 -20.65 -0.73
CA LEU A 147 -3.24 -21.19 -1.89
C LEU A 147 -2.29 -22.03 -2.74
N ASP A 148 -2.74 -23.20 -3.16
CA ASP A 148 -2.01 -24.06 -4.08
C ASP A 148 -2.03 -23.50 -5.52
N TRP A 149 -1.39 -24.24 -6.44
CA TRP A 149 -1.29 -23.82 -7.83
C TRP A 149 -2.66 -23.72 -8.53
N TYR A 150 -3.56 -24.66 -8.27
CA TYR A 150 -4.90 -24.69 -8.88
C TYR A 150 -5.80 -23.62 -8.28
N GLU A 151 -5.75 -23.40 -6.97
CA GLU A 151 -6.49 -22.34 -6.30
C GLU A 151 -6.02 -20.95 -6.75
N GLN A 152 -4.70 -20.75 -6.92
CA GLN A 152 -4.17 -19.53 -7.53
C GLN A 152 -4.70 -19.33 -8.96
N ALA A 153 -4.73 -20.40 -9.77
CA ALA A 153 -5.24 -20.33 -11.14
C ALA A 153 -6.73 -19.97 -11.17
N ASP A 154 -7.53 -20.54 -10.27
CA ASP A 154 -8.96 -20.24 -10.14
C ASP A 154 -9.21 -18.77 -9.79
N VAL A 155 -8.47 -18.21 -8.81
CA VAL A 155 -8.56 -16.78 -8.48
C VAL A 155 -8.28 -15.91 -9.71
N TRP A 156 -7.25 -16.23 -10.50
CA TRP A 156 -6.94 -15.47 -11.72
C TRP A 156 -8.00 -15.64 -12.82
N ALA A 157 -8.61 -16.82 -12.92
CA ALA A 157 -9.73 -17.06 -13.84
C ALA A 157 -10.94 -16.20 -13.45
N GLN A 158 -11.32 -16.19 -12.17
CA GLN A 158 -12.40 -15.34 -11.67
C GLN A 158 -12.10 -13.85 -11.91
N VAL A 159 -10.88 -13.38 -11.67
CA VAL A 159 -10.49 -12.00 -11.96
C VAL A 159 -10.59 -11.67 -13.46
N ALA A 160 -10.27 -12.62 -14.34
CA ALA A 160 -10.41 -12.45 -15.78
C ALA A 160 -11.88 -12.37 -16.20
N ASP A 161 -12.75 -13.19 -15.61
CA ASP A 161 -14.19 -13.20 -15.91
C ASP A 161 -14.89 -11.90 -15.47
N HIS A 162 -14.38 -11.24 -14.43
CA HIS A 162 -14.89 -9.94 -13.97
C HIS A 162 -14.38 -8.74 -14.77
N ARG A 163 -13.59 -8.96 -15.83
CA ARG A 163 -12.92 -7.89 -16.58
C ARG A 163 -13.11 -8.05 -18.08
N ASP A 164 -13.23 -6.91 -18.76
CA ASP A 164 -13.18 -6.90 -20.21
C ASP A 164 -11.83 -7.40 -20.72
N ALA A 165 -11.89 -8.26 -21.72
CA ALA A 165 -10.73 -8.76 -22.43
C ALA A 165 -9.88 -7.58 -22.97
N PRO A 166 -8.59 -7.46 -22.60
CA PRO A 166 -7.75 -6.44 -23.20
C PRO A 166 -7.49 -6.77 -24.68
N PRO A 167 -7.29 -5.75 -25.54
CA PRO A 167 -6.85 -5.90 -26.92
C PRO A 167 -5.63 -6.84 -27.05
N PRO A 168 -5.53 -7.67 -28.11
CA PRO A 168 -4.47 -8.69 -28.25
C PRO A 168 -3.04 -8.12 -28.18
N ASP A 169 -2.79 -6.98 -28.82
CA ASP A 169 -1.50 -6.28 -28.82
C ASP A 169 -1.02 -5.95 -27.39
N ARG A 170 -1.94 -5.56 -26.50
CA ARG A 170 -1.62 -5.25 -25.11
C ARG A 170 -1.28 -6.49 -24.29
N ARG A 171 -1.84 -7.66 -24.64
CA ARG A 171 -1.55 -8.93 -23.97
C ARG A 171 -0.12 -9.37 -24.24
N ASP A 172 0.31 -9.34 -25.49
CA ASP A 172 1.64 -9.78 -25.90
C ASP A 172 2.75 -8.94 -25.27
N VAL A 173 2.56 -7.61 -25.25
CA VAL A 173 3.49 -6.66 -24.61
C VAL A 173 3.63 -6.96 -23.12
N LEU A 174 2.52 -7.19 -22.41
CA LEU A 174 2.54 -7.50 -20.98
C LEU A 174 3.19 -8.86 -20.72
N GLN A 175 2.88 -9.89 -21.51
CA GLN A 175 3.46 -11.22 -21.36
C GLN A 175 4.98 -11.19 -21.55
N ALA A 176 5.47 -10.50 -22.58
CA ALA A 176 6.91 -10.33 -22.81
C ALA A 176 7.57 -9.59 -21.65
N SER A 177 6.91 -8.56 -21.10
CA SER A 177 7.43 -7.79 -19.97
C SER A 177 7.48 -8.60 -18.67
N MET A 178 6.43 -9.38 -18.38
CA MET A 178 6.38 -10.29 -17.24
C MET A 178 7.48 -11.34 -17.31
N ARG A 179 7.73 -11.95 -18.48
CA ARG A 179 8.83 -12.91 -18.67
C ARG A 179 10.18 -12.29 -18.33
N ARG A 180 10.44 -11.05 -18.75
CA ARG A 180 11.67 -10.31 -18.40
C ARG A 180 11.78 -10.06 -16.90
N GLN A 181 10.69 -9.69 -16.23
CA GLN A 181 10.72 -9.46 -14.78
C GLN A 181 10.92 -10.75 -13.99
N LEU A 182 10.27 -11.84 -14.38
CA LEU A 182 10.43 -13.14 -13.74
C LEU A 182 11.85 -13.69 -13.90
N ALA A 183 12.49 -13.50 -15.06
CA ALA A 183 13.90 -13.85 -15.26
C ALA A 183 14.80 -13.06 -14.30
N ARG A 184 14.64 -11.73 -14.25
CA ARG A 184 15.40 -10.87 -13.31
C ARG A 184 15.18 -11.23 -11.85
N TRP A 185 13.97 -11.64 -11.49
CA TRP A 185 13.61 -12.07 -10.14
C TRP A 185 14.29 -13.40 -9.77
N ARG A 186 14.37 -14.35 -10.71
CA ARG A 186 15.07 -15.64 -10.56
C ARG A 186 16.59 -15.50 -10.45
N ASP A 187 17.18 -14.55 -11.17
CA ASP A 187 18.65 -14.35 -11.24
C ASP A 187 19.26 -13.60 -10.03
N GLY A 188 18.55 -13.51 -8.91
CA GLY A 188 19.14 -13.09 -7.63
C GLY A 188 19.13 -11.58 -7.32
N THR A 189 18.48 -10.73 -8.12
CA THR A 189 18.28 -9.31 -7.75
C THR A 189 17.19 -9.09 -6.69
N ALA A 190 16.43 -10.14 -6.33
CA ALA A 190 15.32 -10.09 -5.40
C ALA A 190 15.65 -10.50 -3.94
N THR A 191 16.89 -10.84 -3.60
CA THR A 191 17.26 -11.22 -2.22
C THR A 191 17.15 -10.04 -1.22
N LYS A 192 16.97 -8.80 -1.68
CA LYS A 192 16.84 -7.62 -0.82
C LYS A 192 15.41 -7.20 -0.44
N VAL A 193 14.38 -7.63 -1.17
CA VAL A 193 13.00 -7.15 -0.90
C VAL A 193 12.28 -8.04 0.12
N VAL A 194 12.52 -9.35 0.11
CA VAL A 194 11.92 -10.28 1.09
C VAL A 194 12.69 -10.31 2.42
N SER A 195 13.98 -9.97 2.42
CA SER A 195 14.80 -9.96 3.64
C SER A 195 14.51 -8.79 4.59
N GLN A 196 13.74 -7.79 4.15
CA GLN A 196 13.32 -6.65 5.00
C GLN A 196 11.99 -6.88 5.73
N ILE A 197 11.28 -7.98 5.47
CA ILE A 197 9.94 -8.26 6.05
C ILE A 197 9.99 -9.34 7.17
N SER A 198 11.16 -9.91 7.49
CA SER A 198 11.26 -10.87 8.60
C SER A 198 12.60 -10.81 9.34
N PRO A 199 12.68 -10.14 10.50
CA PRO A 199 13.82 -10.25 11.39
C PRO A 199 13.53 -11.33 12.44
N ARG A 200 13.55 -12.62 12.06
CA ARG A 200 13.82 -13.77 12.97
C ARG A 200 13.62 -15.12 12.27
N ASN A 201 14.70 -15.68 11.72
CA ASN A 201 15.18 -17.02 12.07
C ASN A 201 16.43 -17.35 11.24
N ARG A 202 17.59 -16.90 11.73
CA ARG A 202 18.87 -17.57 11.47
C ARG A 202 19.43 -17.96 12.83
N ARG A 203 19.81 -19.25 12.96
CA ARG A 203 20.20 -20.02 14.17
C ARG A 203 18.99 -20.85 14.65
N ARG A 204 18.95 -22.18 14.55
CA ARG A 204 20.00 -23.20 14.48
C ARG A 204 19.53 -24.40 13.65
N ALA A 205 20.22 -24.66 12.54
CA ALA A 205 20.38 -25.99 11.99
C ALA A 205 21.89 -26.23 11.87
N ARG A 206 22.53 -26.46 13.02
CA ARG A 206 23.89 -27.01 13.19
C ARG A 206 23.97 -27.59 14.61
N SER A 207 24.66 -28.74 14.73
CA SER A 207 24.68 -29.73 15.84
C SER A 207 23.60 -30.79 15.63
N ALA A 208 23.87 -32.04 15.21
CA ALA A 208 24.94 -32.98 15.59
C ALA A 208 25.10 -33.06 17.11
#